data_AF-A0A9D1AR71-F1
#
_entry.id   AF-A0A9D1AR71-F1
#
_cell.length_a   1.000
_cell.length_b   1.000
_cell.length_c   1.000
_cell.angle_alpha   90.00
_cell.angle_beta   90.00
_cell.angle_gamma   90.00
#
_symmetry.space_group_name_H-M   'P 1'
#
loop_
_entity.id
_entity.type
_entity.pdbx_description
1 polymer ?
#
loop_
_entity_poly.entity_id
_entity_poly.type
_entity_poly.pdbx_seq_one_letter_code
_entity_poly.pdbx_strand_id
1 'polypeptide(L)'
;MLQQCDLHTHSTASDGQYRPAELVRLARKAGIQCLALTDHDTVDGLSEAVQAGEETGITVLRGIELGASEDRHLHIVGLGLREDCPEMQALCQKLKDSRDERKYRIAAFLEEKGVGIPLSEVEELAKGGVVARPHFAQVLLRHGFVS
;
A
#
# COMPACT_ATOMS: atom_id res chain seq x y z
N MET A 1 -8.04 -31.28 -10.52
CA MET A 1 -9.15 -30.34 -10.23
C MET A 1 -8.60 -28.92 -10.34
N LEU A 2 -9.41 -27.99 -10.84
CA LEU A 2 -9.07 -26.56 -10.81
C LEU A 2 -9.18 -26.08 -9.35
N GLN A 3 -8.12 -25.48 -8.82
CA GLN A 3 -8.17 -24.82 -7.51
C GLN A 3 -8.81 -23.43 -7.69
N GLN A 4 -9.67 -23.03 -6.76
CA GLN A 4 -10.20 -21.68 -6.75
C GLN A 4 -9.14 -20.74 -6.17
N CYS A 5 -8.73 -19.75 -6.96
CA CYS A 5 -7.61 -18.88 -6.60
C CYS A 5 -8.04 -17.42 -6.62
N ASP A 6 -7.46 -16.63 -5.72
CA ASP A 6 -7.46 -15.17 -5.79
C ASP A 6 -6.01 -14.69 -5.71
N LEU A 7 -5.52 -14.07 -6.78
CA LEU A 7 -4.09 -13.78 -6.95
C LEU A 7 -3.77 -12.28 -6.83
N HIS A 8 -4.72 -11.48 -6.35
CA HIS A 8 -4.53 -10.06 -6.13
C HIS A 8 -5.40 -9.59 -4.96
N THR A 9 -4.83 -9.55 -3.77
CA THR A 9 -5.53 -9.14 -2.55
C THR A 9 -4.67 -8.29 -1.65
N HIS A 10 -5.27 -7.32 -0.97
CA HIS A 10 -4.58 -6.38 -0.08
C HIS A 10 -5.03 -6.56 1.36
N SER A 11 -4.10 -6.30 2.27
CA SER A 11 -4.32 -6.33 3.71
C SER A 11 -4.12 -4.95 4.32
N THR A 12 -4.28 -4.84 5.63
CA THR A 12 -3.93 -3.63 6.38
C THR A 12 -2.44 -3.30 6.37
N ALA A 13 -1.57 -4.13 5.78
CA ALA A 13 -0.18 -3.73 5.55
C ALA A 13 -0.07 -2.64 4.46
N SER A 14 -1.08 -2.51 3.59
CA SER A 14 -1.24 -1.36 2.69
C SER A 14 -2.62 -0.70 2.85
N ASP A 15 -3.57 -0.96 1.95
CA ASP A 15 -4.88 -0.30 1.90
C ASP A 15 -6.07 -1.28 2.01
N GLY A 16 -5.81 -2.54 2.33
CA GLY A 16 -6.83 -3.55 2.58
C GLY A 16 -7.55 -3.36 3.93
N GLN A 17 -8.72 -3.99 4.04
CA GLN A 17 -9.60 -3.85 5.20
C GLN A 17 -9.27 -4.81 6.36
N TYR A 18 -8.61 -5.93 6.07
CA TYR A 18 -8.38 -7.02 7.01
C TYR A 18 -6.89 -7.23 7.23
N ARG A 19 -6.49 -7.65 8.44
CA ARG A 19 -5.11 -8.05 8.69
C ARG A 19 -4.71 -9.23 7.81
N PRO A 20 -3.41 -9.41 7.48
CA PRO A 20 -2.96 -10.52 6.64
C PRO A 20 -3.52 -11.88 7.06
N ALA A 21 -3.46 -12.24 8.35
CA ALA A 21 -3.99 -13.52 8.82
C ALA A 21 -5.52 -13.63 8.76
N GLU A 22 -6.23 -12.51 8.98
CA GLU A 22 -7.69 -12.47 8.92
C GLU A 22 -8.18 -12.64 7.48
N LEU A 23 -7.53 -11.97 6.53
CA LEU A 23 -7.80 -12.10 5.10
C LEU A 23 -7.66 -13.55 4.62
N VAL A 24 -6.59 -14.22 5.01
CA VAL A 24 -6.34 -15.64 4.67
C VAL A 24 -7.45 -16.55 5.22
N ARG A 25 -7.86 -16.36 6.49
CA ARG A 25 -8.95 -17.12 7.10
C ARG A 25 -10.30 -16.87 6.41
N LEU A 26 -10.56 -15.63 5.98
CA LEU A 26 -11.76 -15.28 5.21
C LEU A 26 -11.75 -15.94 3.83
N ALA A 27 -10.62 -15.89 3.12
CA ALA A 27 -10.46 -16.55 1.83
C ALA A 27 -10.72 -18.06 1.94
N ARG A 28 -10.19 -18.70 2.99
CA ARG A 28 -10.46 -20.13 3.26
C ARG A 28 -11.95 -20.40 3.47
N LYS A 29 -12.65 -19.58 4.26
CA LYS A 29 -14.10 -19.69 4.49
C LYS A 29 -14.91 -19.50 3.19
N ALA A 30 -14.41 -18.68 2.27
CA ALA A 30 -15.02 -18.45 0.96
C ALA A 30 -14.74 -19.56 -0.08
N GLY A 31 -13.98 -20.60 0.28
CA GLY A 31 -13.66 -21.72 -0.62
C GLY A 31 -12.40 -21.50 -1.48
N ILE A 32 -11.68 -20.39 -1.28
CA ILE A 32 -10.39 -20.15 -1.94
C ILE A 32 -9.36 -21.16 -1.40
N GLN A 33 -8.59 -21.72 -2.33
CA GLN A 33 -7.55 -22.73 -2.09
C GLN A 33 -6.14 -22.17 -2.28
N CYS A 34 -6.01 -21.11 -3.08
CA CYS A 34 -4.76 -20.37 -3.24
C CYS A 34 -5.01 -18.86 -3.21
N LEU A 35 -4.30 -18.15 -2.34
CA LEU A 35 -4.38 -16.71 -2.18
C LEU A 35 -3.01 -16.09 -2.47
N ALA A 36 -2.93 -14.99 -3.21
CA ALA A 36 -1.73 -14.15 -3.20
C ALA A 36 -1.99 -12.86 -2.39
N LEU A 37 -1.11 -12.57 -1.44
CA LEU A 37 -1.09 -11.27 -0.78
C LEU A 37 -0.17 -10.34 -1.59
N THR A 38 -0.71 -9.24 -2.10
CA THR A 38 -0.06 -8.34 -3.06
C THR A 38 -0.19 -6.89 -2.60
N ASP A 39 0.14 -6.61 -1.35
CA ASP A 39 0.07 -5.25 -0.79
C ASP A 39 0.89 -4.23 -1.59
N HIS A 40 0.44 -2.97 -1.59
CA HIS A 40 1.08 -1.89 -2.33
C HIS A 40 2.45 -1.52 -1.77
N ASP A 41 3.49 -1.69 -2.60
CA ASP A 41 4.87 -1.25 -2.34
C ASP A 41 5.47 -1.74 -1.01
N THR A 42 4.93 -2.83 -0.43
CA THR A 42 5.40 -3.43 0.82
C THR A 42 5.30 -4.95 0.80
N VAL A 43 6.14 -5.60 1.61
CA VAL A 43 6.12 -7.06 1.86
C VAL A 43 5.84 -7.39 3.33
N ASP A 44 5.51 -6.39 4.15
CA ASP A 44 5.44 -6.53 5.62
C ASP A 44 4.37 -7.54 6.08
N GLY A 45 3.30 -7.74 5.30
CA GLY A 45 2.22 -8.67 5.61
C GLY A 45 2.49 -10.13 5.24
N LEU A 46 3.54 -10.41 4.46
CA LEU A 46 3.72 -11.72 3.82
C LEU A 46 3.95 -12.85 4.82
N SER A 47 4.81 -12.64 5.83
CA SER A 47 5.09 -13.68 6.83
C SER A 47 3.85 -14.04 7.66
N GLU A 48 3.06 -13.03 8.06
CA GLU A 48 1.80 -13.25 8.78
C GLU A 48 0.78 -14.03 7.91
N ALA A 49 0.66 -13.67 6.62
CA ALA A 49 -0.25 -14.35 5.70
C ALA A 49 0.16 -15.80 5.43
N VAL A 50 1.45 -16.07 5.19
CA VAL A 50 1.96 -17.41 4.94
C VAL A 50 1.72 -18.32 6.15
N GLN A 51 2.02 -17.84 7.36
CA GLN A 51 1.75 -18.58 8.60
C GLN A 51 0.26 -18.92 8.74
N ALA A 52 -0.64 -17.96 8.50
CA ALA A 52 -2.08 -18.23 8.52
C ALA A 52 -2.51 -19.23 7.43
N GLY A 53 -1.79 -19.25 6.31
CA GLY A 53 -1.98 -20.23 5.23
C GLY A 53 -1.72 -21.66 5.70
N GLU A 54 -0.58 -21.86 6.35
CA GLU A 54 -0.18 -23.13 6.96
C GLU A 54 -1.19 -23.61 8.01
N GLU A 55 -1.67 -22.70 8.87
CA GLU A 55 -2.69 -23.00 9.90
C GLU A 55 -4.05 -23.43 9.33
N THR A 56 -4.42 -22.92 8.15
CA THR A 56 -5.77 -23.08 7.57
C THR A 56 -5.83 -24.01 6.36
N GLY A 57 -4.67 -24.46 5.88
CA GLY A 57 -4.53 -25.36 4.74
C GLY A 57 -4.77 -24.70 3.37
N ILE A 58 -4.71 -23.37 3.29
CA ILE A 58 -4.75 -22.61 2.03
C ILE A 58 -3.31 -22.31 1.60
N THR A 59 -3.02 -22.46 0.30
CA THR A 59 -1.72 -22.04 -0.24
C THR A 59 -1.68 -20.51 -0.30
N VAL A 60 -0.64 -19.91 0.28
CA VAL A 60 -0.44 -18.46 0.21
C VAL A 60 0.80 -18.17 -0.63
N LEU A 61 0.61 -17.45 -1.74
CA LEU A 61 1.70 -16.93 -2.56
C LEU A 61 2.16 -15.58 -2.02
N ARG A 62 3.48 -15.49 -1.83
CA ARG A 62 4.17 -14.24 -1.54
C ARG A 62 4.12 -13.36 -2.78
N GLY A 63 3.42 -12.22 -2.71
CA GLY A 63 3.29 -11.28 -3.81
C GLY A 63 3.51 -9.84 -3.38
N ILE A 64 3.43 -8.93 -4.34
CA ILE A 64 3.53 -7.48 -4.14
C ILE A 64 2.83 -6.77 -5.30
N GLU A 65 2.26 -5.60 -5.06
CA GLU A 65 1.83 -4.69 -6.12
C GLU A 65 2.70 -3.42 -6.10
N LEU A 66 3.52 -3.24 -7.14
CA LEU A 66 4.42 -2.11 -7.27
C LEU A 66 3.80 -0.99 -8.10
N GLY A 67 3.85 0.24 -7.60
CA GLY A 67 3.54 1.43 -8.39
C GLY A 67 4.59 1.71 -9.46
N ALA A 68 4.16 2.03 -10.69
CA ALA A 68 5.05 2.43 -11.77
C ALA A 68 5.24 3.96 -11.80
N SER A 69 6.47 4.42 -12.08
CA SER A 69 6.78 5.85 -12.11
C SER A 69 6.34 6.53 -13.41
N GLU A 70 6.24 5.74 -14.48
CA GLU A 70 5.93 6.15 -15.85
C GLU A 70 4.45 6.50 -16.00
N ASP A 71 3.57 5.79 -15.28
CA ASP A 71 2.15 6.08 -15.20
C ASP A 71 1.63 5.79 -13.79
N ARG A 72 1.04 6.81 -13.17
CA ARG A 72 0.43 6.74 -11.83
C ARG A 72 -0.76 5.78 -11.72
N HIS A 73 -1.29 5.28 -12.84
CA HIS A 73 -2.38 4.32 -12.91
C HIS A 73 -1.90 2.90 -13.25
N LEU A 74 -0.62 2.75 -13.57
CA LEU A 74 -0.03 1.45 -13.86
C LEU A 74 0.55 0.87 -12.57
N HIS A 75 0.13 -0.36 -12.27
CA HIS A 75 0.72 -1.18 -11.22
C HIS A 75 1.24 -2.49 -11.80
N ILE A 76 2.30 -3.01 -11.18
CA ILE A 76 2.95 -4.25 -11.58
C ILE A 76 2.81 -5.24 -10.43
N VAL A 77 2.08 -6.33 -10.67
CA VAL A 77 1.93 -7.41 -9.71
C VAL A 77 3.10 -8.39 -9.85
N GLY A 78 3.83 -8.61 -8.76
CA GLY A 78 4.82 -9.67 -8.62
C GLY A 78 4.24 -10.84 -7.83
N LEU A 79 4.43 -12.07 -8.31
CA LEU A 79 3.96 -13.30 -7.65
C LEU A 79 5.10 -14.29 -7.47
N GLY A 80 5.08 -15.05 -6.38
CA GLY A 80 6.07 -16.09 -6.12
C GLY A 80 7.40 -15.53 -5.63
N LEU A 81 7.37 -14.45 -4.85
CA LEU A 81 8.55 -13.87 -4.25
C LEU A 81 9.21 -14.87 -3.30
N ARG A 82 10.55 -14.87 -3.27
CA ARG A 82 11.31 -15.62 -2.27
C ARG A 82 11.12 -14.98 -0.91
N GLU A 83 11.15 -15.80 0.14
CA GLU A 83 11.10 -15.34 1.52
C GLU A 83 12.24 -14.36 1.84
N ASP A 84 13.45 -14.71 1.41
CA ASP A 84 14.62 -13.84 1.48
C ASP A 84 14.84 -13.16 0.12
N CYS A 85 14.51 -11.86 0.08
CA CYS A 85 14.72 -11.01 -1.08
C CYS A 85 15.14 -9.61 -0.61
N PRO A 86 16.42 -9.42 -0.24
CA PRO A 86 16.90 -8.15 0.30
C PRO A 86 16.78 -7.02 -0.72
N GLU A 87 16.86 -7.32 -2.03
CA GLU A 87 16.65 -6.34 -3.09
C GLU A 87 15.20 -5.81 -3.11
N MET A 88 14.22 -6.69 -2.89
CA MET A 88 12.81 -6.29 -2.80
C MET A 88 12.57 -5.46 -1.54
N GLN A 89 13.11 -5.88 -0.40
CA GLN A 89 13.01 -5.10 0.85
C GLN A 89 13.62 -3.70 0.69
N ALA A 90 14.80 -3.60 0.05
CA ALA A 90 15.44 -2.33 -0.25
C ALA A 90 14.61 -1.47 -1.23
N LEU A 91 13.94 -2.08 -2.20
CA LEU A 91 13.03 -1.38 -3.10
C LEU A 91 11.80 -0.84 -2.34
N CYS A 92 11.13 -1.67 -1.54
CA CYS A 92 9.99 -1.27 -0.72
C CYS A 92 10.35 -0.11 0.20
N GLN A 93 11.53 -0.16 0.84
CA GLN A 93 12.01 0.93 1.69
C GLN A 93 12.18 2.23 0.89
N LYS A 94 12.82 2.19 -0.29
CA LYS A 94 12.95 3.37 -1.16
C LYS A 94 11.60 3.95 -1.58
N LEU A 95 10.62 3.10 -1.88
CA LEU A 95 9.27 3.53 -2.27
C LEU A 95 8.53 4.18 -1.10
N LYS A 96 8.70 3.63 0.11
CA LYS A 96 8.17 4.19 1.35
C LYS A 96 8.79 5.57 1.65
N ASP A 97 10.12 5.68 1.57
CA ASP A 97 10.83 6.94 1.78
C ASP A 97 10.36 8.01 0.77
N SER A 98 10.26 7.65 -0.51
CA SER A 98 9.75 8.55 -1.56
C SER A 98 8.32 9.02 -1.31
N ARG A 99 7.47 8.18 -0.70
CA ARG A 99 6.10 8.51 -0.31
C ARG A 99 6.08 9.50 0.85
N ASP A 100 6.92 9.28 1.85
CA ASP A 100 7.05 10.18 3.00
C ASP A 100 7.64 11.53 2.61
N GLU A 101 8.56 11.56 1.65
CA GLU A 101 9.14 12.77 1.10
C GLU A 101 8.18 13.54 0.17
N ARG A 102 7.17 12.86 -0.37
CA ARG A 102 6.21 13.46 -1.33
C ARG A 102 5.52 14.70 -0.75
N LYS A 103 5.21 14.70 0.55
CA LYS A 103 4.55 15.84 1.20
C LYS A 103 5.42 17.11 1.14
N TYR A 104 6.74 16.98 1.32
CA TYR A 104 7.66 18.11 1.22
C TYR A 104 7.78 18.61 -0.22
N ARG A 105 7.79 17.70 -1.20
CA ARG A 105 7.80 18.08 -2.63
C ARG A 105 6.53 18.85 -3.04
N ILE A 106 5.36 18.42 -2.56
CA ILE A 106 4.10 19.12 -2.84
C ILE A 106 4.10 20.50 -2.15
N ALA A 107 4.52 20.58 -0.89
CA ALA A 107 4.61 21.86 -0.17
C ALA A 107 5.57 22.84 -0.86
N ALA A 108 6.76 22.39 -1.25
CA ALA A 108 7.73 23.21 -1.98
C ALA A 108 7.19 23.68 -3.34
N PHE A 109 6.49 22.81 -4.07
CA PHE A 109 5.84 23.18 -5.33
C PHE A 109 4.76 24.25 -5.13
N LEU A 110 3.92 24.14 -4.09
CA LEU A 110 2.89 25.13 -3.79
C LEU A 110 3.51 26.48 -3.40
N GLU A 111 4.56 26.47 -2.58
CA GLU A 111 5.31 27.66 -2.19
C GLU A 111 5.89 28.39 -3.42
N GLU A 112 6.48 27.65 -4.37
CA GLU A 112 6.98 28.19 -5.64
C GLU A 112 5.88 28.87 -6.47
N LYS A 113 4.63 28.43 -6.33
CA LYS A 113 3.47 29.05 -6.98
C LYS A 113 2.83 30.17 -6.15
N GLY A 114 3.45 30.59 -5.06
CA GLY A 114 2.94 31.64 -4.18
C GLY A 114 1.79 31.18 -3.28
N VAL A 115 1.64 29.87 -3.11
CA VAL A 115 0.60 29.24 -2.29
C VAL A 115 1.24 28.68 -1.02
N GLY A 116 1.39 29.55 -0.03
CA GLY A 116 1.91 29.17 1.27
C GLY A 116 0.82 28.55 2.14
N ILE A 117 0.98 27.27 2.48
CA ILE A 117 0.13 26.57 3.46
C ILE A 117 1.00 25.85 4.49
N PRO A 118 0.61 25.84 5.78
CA PRO A 118 1.35 25.13 6.80
C PRO A 118 1.22 23.60 6.62
N LEU A 119 2.36 22.92 6.45
CA LEU A 119 2.39 21.47 6.28
C LEU A 119 1.78 20.72 7.49
N SER A 120 1.86 21.29 8.68
CA SER A 120 1.26 20.73 9.90
C SER A 120 -0.26 20.55 9.78
N GLU A 121 -0.98 21.48 9.14
CA GLU A 121 -2.43 21.34 8.91
C GLU A 121 -2.74 20.17 7.98
N VAL A 122 -1.85 19.90 7.01
CA VAL A 122 -1.98 18.76 6.09
C VAL A 122 -1.73 17.44 6.84
N GLU A 123 -0.75 17.42 7.74
CA GLU A 123 -0.42 16.24 8.56
C GLU A 123 -1.51 15.91 9.58
N GLU A 124 -2.11 16.93 10.20
CA GLU A 124 -3.25 16.76 11.11
C GLU A 124 -4.45 16.09 10.41
N LEU A 125 -4.72 16.46 9.15
CA LEU A 125 -5.75 15.82 8.34
C LEU A 125 -5.47 14.34 8.06
N ALA A 126 -4.20 13.95 7.96
CA ALA A 126 -3.80 12.57 7.74
C ALA A 126 -3.95 11.69 9.00
N LYS A 127 -4.13 12.28 10.19
CA LYS A 127 -4.36 11.59 11.47
C LYS A 127 -3.31 10.50 11.78
N GLY A 128 -2.05 10.78 11.48
CA GLY A 128 -0.95 9.82 11.63
C GLY A 128 -0.84 8.76 10.53
N GLY A 129 -1.75 8.77 9.54
CA GLY A 129 -1.65 7.99 8.31
C GLY A 129 -0.81 8.67 7.25
N VAL A 130 -0.78 8.08 6.05
CA VAL A 130 -0.02 8.59 4.90
C VAL A 130 -0.58 9.94 4.43
N VAL A 131 0.27 10.95 4.31
CA VAL A 131 -0.10 12.24 3.72
C VAL A 131 -0.30 12.12 2.20
N ALA A 132 -1.48 12.50 1.71
CA ALA A 132 -1.84 12.40 0.30
C ALA A 132 -2.44 13.71 -0.25
N ARG A 133 -2.57 13.79 -1.58
CA ARG A 133 -3.13 14.95 -2.30
C ARG A 133 -4.50 15.43 -1.80
N PRO A 134 -5.44 14.56 -1.37
CA PRO A 134 -6.70 15.02 -0.81
C PRO A 134 -6.55 15.87 0.46
N HIS A 135 -5.53 15.62 1.29
CA HIS A 135 -5.26 16.42 2.48
C HIS A 135 -4.80 17.83 2.08
N PHE A 136 -3.89 17.94 1.10
CA PHE A 136 -3.49 19.23 0.52
C PHE A 136 -4.68 19.98 -0.07
N ALA A 137 -5.52 19.30 -0.86
CA ALA A 137 -6.69 19.92 -1.47
C ALA A 137 -7.65 20.52 -0.42
N GLN A 138 -7.87 19.83 0.70
CA GLN A 138 -8.69 20.34 1.80
C GLN A 138 -8.10 21.58 2.46
N VAL A 139 -6.78 21.62 2.70
CA VAL A 139 -6.12 22.82 3.24
C VAL A 139 -6.21 23.97 2.24
N LEU A 140 -5.97 23.72 0.95
CA LEU A 140 -6.12 24.74 -0.09
C LEU A 140 -7.53 25.32 -0.14
N LEU A 141 -8.55 24.49 0.04
CA LEU A 141 -9.96 24.90 0.12
C LEU A 141 -10.22 25.76 1.37
N ARG A 142 -9.71 25.35 2.54
CA ARG A 142 -9.85 26.10 3.80
C ARG A 142 -9.21 27.49 3.74
N HIS A 143 -8.07 27.61 3.05
CA HIS A 143 -7.34 28.86 2.88
C HIS A 143 -7.84 29.69 1.68
N GLY A 144 -8.86 29.22 0.95
CA GLY A 144 -9.49 29.97 -0.14
C GLY A 144 -8.69 30.03 -1.45
N PHE A 145 -7.68 29.17 -1.61
CA PHE A 145 -6.90 29.09 -2.86
C PHE A 145 -7.67 28.39 -4.00
N VAL A 146 -8.66 27.56 -3.65
CA VAL A 146 -9.50 26.80 -4.60
C VAL A 146 -10.95 26.75 -4.07
N SER A 147 -11.90 26.43 -4.94
CA SER A 147 -13.34 26.32 -4.66
C SER A 147 -13.91 24.98 -5.08
#